data_AF-A0A9P0F1G0-F1
#
_entry.id   AF-A0A9P0F1G0-F1
#
_cell.length_a   1.000
_cell.length_b   1.000
_cell.length_c   1.000
_cell.angle_alpha   90.00
_cell.angle_beta   90.00
_cell.angle_gamma   90.00
#
_symmetry.space_group_name_H-M   'P 1'
#
loop_
_entity.id
_entity.type
_entity.pdbx_description
1 polymer ?
#
loop_
_entity_poly.entity_id
_entity_poly.type
_entity_poly.pdbx_seq_one_letter_code
_entity_poly.pdbx_strand_id
1 'polypeptide(L)'
;MSTVYCEVEVGKSREGLRLSLNRSLSEPGPAAAAPLPAAAAPAKRCKVDCFSLPASPCSESATLQKALLAKCVRLFEPETLAGRLVGQVKSRSLLVVDCRPFLAYNVNHIRGSINVNCSDRFNRRRLQQGKATLADLATTREGKDLLKKRTIKEVVVYDDSTSDLERLPPNHPLFLVLSSLVEDNREPAILLGKHHRIPYLSNV
;
A
#
# COMPACT_ATOMS: atom_id res chain seq x y z
N MET A 1 -23.14 -47.81 -19.65
CA MET A 1 -24.06 -46.70 -19.96
C MET A 1 -24.25 -45.87 -18.72
N SER A 2 -23.82 -44.60 -18.75
CA SER A 2 -24.56 -43.46 -18.21
C SER A 2 -23.69 -42.22 -18.28
N THR A 3 -23.91 -41.45 -19.33
CA THR A 3 -23.52 -40.06 -19.49
C THR A 3 -24.27 -39.20 -18.47
N VAL A 4 -23.54 -38.49 -17.62
CA VAL A 4 -24.11 -37.42 -16.78
C VAL A 4 -23.88 -36.11 -17.53
N TYR A 5 -24.97 -35.54 -18.02
CA TYR A 5 -25.06 -34.17 -18.49
C TYR A 5 -25.14 -33.25 -17.26
N CYS A 6 -24.28 -32.23 -17.19
CA CYS A 6 -24.48 -31.09 -16.29
C CYS A 6 -24.80 -29.86 -17.13
N GLU A 7 -25.99 -29.31 -16.92
CA GLU A 7 -26.48 -28.11 -17.57
C GLU A 7 -25.74 -26.85 -17.11
N VAL A 8 -25.60 -25.90 -18.03
CA VAL A 8 -25.06 -24.56 -17.81
C VAL A 8 -26.24 -23.62 -17.55
N GLU A 9 -26.42 -23.20 -16.30
CA GLU A 9 -27.39 -22.16 -15.99
C GLU A 9 -26.84 -20.77 -16.37
N VAL A 10 -27.47 -20.18 -17.38
CA VAL A 10 -27.31 -18.78 -17.78
C VAL A 10 -28.10 -17.90 -16.80
N GLY A 11 -27.39 -17.23 -15.89
CA GLY A 11 -27.95 -16.40 -14.83
C GLY A 11 -27.70 -14.89 -15.00
N LYS A 12 -28.60 -14.23 -15.73
CA LYS A 12 -29.13 -12.84 -15.59
C LYS A 12 -28.15 -11.66 -15.39
N SER A 13 -28.10 -10.81 -16.42
CA SER A 13 -27.57 -9.44 -16.39
C SER A 13 -28.25 -8.60 -15.29
N ARG A 14 -27.48 -7.99 -14.39
CA ARG A 14 -27.98 -7.04 -13.37
C ARG A 14 -28.00 -5.64 -13.95
N GLU A 15 -28.98 -5.35 -14.80
CA GLU A 15 -29.34 -3.96 -15.10
C GLU A 15 -30.16 -3.40 -13.94
N GLY A 16 -29.61 -2.40 -13.24
CA GLY A 16 -30.33 -1.81 -12.11
C GLY A 16 -29.49 -0.93 -11.20
N LEU A 17 -28.83 0.08 -11.74
CA LEU A 17 -28.38 1.24 -10.97
C LEU A 17 -28.68 2.52 -11.76
N ARG A 18 -29.97 2.80 -11.93
CA ARG A 18 -30.41 4.09 -12.44
C ARG A 18 -30.50 5.06 -11.27
N LEU A 19 -29.45 5.88 -11.09
CA LEU A 19 -29.47 6.97 -10.13
C LEU A 19 -30.31 8.12 -10.70
N SER A 20 -31.45 8.41 -10.07
CA SER A 20 -32.27 9.58 -10.38
C SER A 20 -31.53 10.85 -9.96
N LEU A 21 -30.91 11.53 -10.94
CA LEU A 21 -30.34 12.85 -10.77
C LEU A 21 -31.46 13.89 -10.68
N ASN A 22 -32.09 14.02 -9.52
CA ASN A 22 -32.83 15.23 -9.16
C ASN A 22 -31.86 16.23 -8.54
N ARG A 23 -31.23 17.04 -9.39
CA ARG A 23 -30.64 18.32 -8.95
C ARG A 23 -31.21 19.41 -9.85
N SER A 24 -32.16 20.14 -9.29
CA SER A 24 -32.72 21.36 -9.83
C SER A 24 -31.59 22.33 -10.18
N LEU A 25 -31.40 22.57 -11.47
CA LEU A 25 -30.64 23.71 -11.97
C LEU A 25 -31.64 24.88 -12.02
N SER A 26 -31.48 25.85 -11.14
CA SER A 26 -32.18 27.13 -11.25
C SER A 26 -31.59 27.91 -12.42
N GLU A 27 -32.40 28.19 -13.44
CA GLU A 27 -32.05 29.14 -14.50
C GLU A 27 -32.16 30.58 -13.96
N PRO A 28 -31.16 31.45 -14.15
CA PRO A 28 -31.36 32.88 -14.06
C PRO A 28 -31.91 33.38 -15.41
N GLY A 29 -33.12 33.95 -15.39
CA GLY A 29 -33.71 34.61 -16.56
C GLY A 29 -32.90 35.84 -17.01
N PRO A 30 -33.11 36.32 -18.25
CA PRO A 30 -32.38 37.47 -18.78
C PRO A 30 -33.04 38.77 -18.32
N ALA A 31 -32.23 39.76 -17.96
CA ALA A 31 -32.66 41.15 -17.87
C ALA A 31 -31.62 42.05 -18.52
N ALA A 32 -32.12 42.93 -19.38
CA ALA A 32 -31.36 43.80 -20.27
C ALA A 32 -30.74 45.02 -19.56
N ALA A 33 -29.74 45.59 -20.26
CA ALA A 33 -29.33 46.99 -20.29
C ALA A 33 -28.65 47.64 -19.06
N ALA A 34 -27.48 48.24 -19.35
CA ALA A 34 -26.67 49.19 -18.58
C ALA A 34 -27.45 50.50 -18.22
N PRO A 35 -26.93 51.50 -17.43
CA PRO A 35 -25.52 51.81 -17.11
C PRO A 35 -25.18 52.29 -15.66
N LEU A 36 -23.88 52.56 -15.45
CA LEU A 36 -23.17 53.27 -14.35
C LEU A 36 -23.84 54.60 -13.90
N PRO A 37 -23.52 55.25 -12.73
CA PRO A 37 -22.19 55.31 -12.08
C PRO A 37 -22.10 55.37 -10.52
N ALA A 38 -20.85 55.21 -10.06
CA ALA A 38 -20.16 55.74 -8.86
C ALA A 38 -20.93 56.07 -7.55
N ALA A 39 -20.55 55.38 -6.44
CA ALA A 39 -20.31 56.02 -5.14
C ALA A 39 -19.60 55.04 -4.17
N ALA A 40 -18.69 55.58 -3.36
CA ALA A 40 -17.81 54.89 -2.44
C ALA A 40 -18.51 54.34 -1.18
N ALA A 41 -18.08 53.15 -0.72
CA ALA A 41 -18.26 52.68 0.66
C ALA A 41 -17.22 51.59 1.01
N PRO A 42 -16.80 51.47 2.28
CA PRO A 42 -15.49 50.93 2.64
C PRO A 42 -15.44 49.40 2.67
N ALA A 43 -14.29 48.86 2.27
CA ALA A 43 -13.94 47.46 2.43
C ALA A 43 -13.96 47.07 3.92
N LYS A 44 -14.95 46.30 4.35
CA LYS A 44 -14.83 45.53 5.59
C LYS A 44 -13.82 44.41 5.33
N ARG A 45 -12.57 44.70 5.65
CA ARG A 45 -11.47 43.76 5.80
C ARG A 45 -11.96 42.58 6.64
N CYS A 46 -12.29 41.46 6.00
CA CYS A 46 -12.43 40.19 6.69
C CYS A 46 -11.06 39.88 7.30
N LYS A 47 -10.92 40.18 8.59
CA LYS A 47 -9.81 39.71 9.40
C LYS A 47 -10.05 38.21 9.55
N VAL A 48 -9.52 37.43 8.61
CA VAL A 48 -9.38 35.99 8.81
C VAL A 48 -8.31 35.86 9.87
N ASP A 49 -8.74 35.81 11.12
CA ASP A 49 -7.90 35.27 12.18
C ASP A 49 -7.62 33.82 11.76
N CYS A 50 -6.36 33.57 11.39
CA CYS A 50 -5.82 32.23 11.27
C CYS A 50 -5.84 31.61 12.66
N PHE A 51 -7.00 31.09 13.06
CA PHE A 51 -7.05 30.03 14.04
C PHE A 51 -6.38 28.84 13.36
N SER A 52 -5.08 28.71 13.58
CA SER A 52 -4.32 27.50 13.27
C SER A 52 -5.09 26.34 13.85
N LEU A 53 -5.74 25.56 12.98
CA LEU A 53 -6.40 24.34 13.36
C LEU A 53 -5.35 23.49 14.12
N PRO A 54 -5.71 22.88 15.26
CA PRO A 54 -4.81 21.97 15.94
C PRO A 54 -4.35 20.91 14.92
N ALA A 55 -3.05 20.59 14.96
CA ALA A 55 -2.46 19.61 14.06
C ALA A 55 -3.35 18.35 14.06
N SER A 56 -3.83 17.96 12.87
CA SER A 56 -4.73 16.83 12.75
C SER A 56 -4.11 15.58 13.41
N PRO A 57 -4.87 14.79 14.17
CA PRO A 57 -4.37 13.63 14.95
C PRO A 57 -3.69 12.55 14.09
N CYS A 58 -3.81 12.63 12.76
CA CYS A 58 -3.13 11.74 11.82
C CYS A 58 -1.61 11.97 11.71
N SER A 59 -1.10 13.16 12.03
CA SER A 59 0.33 13.48 11.89
C SER A 59 1.18 12.92 13.03
N GLU A 60 0.63 12.90 14.24
CA GLU A 60 1.30 12.38 15.44
C GLU A 60 1.50 10.86 15.36
N SER A 61 0.45 10.12 14.97
CA SER A 61 0.53 8.67 14.79
C SER A 61 1.57 8.24 13.76
N ALA A 62 1.70 8.96 12.65
CA ALA A 62 2.71 8.67 11.63
C ALA A 62 4.14 8.92 12.13
N THR A 63 4.32 9.94 12.98
CA THR A 63 5.62 10.28 13.57
C THR A 63 6.06 9.21 14.58
N LEU A 64 5.14 8.74 15.42
CA LEU A 64 5.40 7.64 16.36
C LEU A 64 5.71 6.32 15.64
N GLN A 65 4.94 5.98 14.60
CA GLN A 65 5.23 4.79 13.78
C GLN A 65 6.61 4.89 13.11
N LYS A 66 6.98 6.05 12.57
CA LYS A 66 8.33 6.28 12.03
C LYS A 66 9.42 6.03 13.06
N ALA A 67 9.26 6.57 14.28
CA ALA A 67 10.22 6.36 15.36
C ALA A 67 10.31 4.88 15.79
N LEU A 68 9.17 4.16 15.77
CA LEU A 68 9.14 2.73 16.05
C LEU A 68 9.87 1.93 14.96
N LEU A 69 9.60 2.22 13.68
CA LEU A 69 10.27 1.56 12.56
C LEU A 69 11.78 1.80 12.59
N ALA A 70 12.23 3.02 12.89
CA ALA A 70 13.66 3.32 13.03
C ALA A 70 14.36 2.47 14.12
N LYS A 71 13.61 2.03 15.14
CA LYS A 71 14.13 1.17 16.23
C LYS A 71 14.01 -0.32 15.91
N CYS A 72 12.95 -0.72 15.23
CA CYS A 72 12.59 -2.13 15.04
C CYS A 72 13.05 -2.72 13.70
N VAL A 73 13.27 -1.87 12.69
CA VAL A 73 13.68 -2.32 11.35
C VAL A 73 15.19 -2.26 11.25
N ARG A 74 15.80 -3.41 10.90
CA ARG A 74 17.25 -3.49 10.67
C ARG A 74 17.57 -3.36 9.18
N LEU A 75 18.75 -2.87 8.84
CA LEU A 75 19.28 -2.98 7.49
C LEU A 75 19.74 -4.42 7.24
N PHE A 76 19.48 -4.93 6.04
CA PHE A 76 19.89 -6.26 5.62
C PHE A 76 20.86 -6.17 4.46
N GLU A 77 22.06 -6.71 4.66
CA GLU A 77 23.12 -6.69 3.65
C GLU A 77 22.84 -7.69 2.50
N PRO A 78 23.00 -7.27 1.23
CA PRO A 78 22.73 -8.14 0.08
C PRO A 78 23.57 -9.43 0.08
N GLU A 79 24.84 -9.35 0.44
CA GLU A 79 25.76 -10.50 0.46
C GLU A 79 25.37 -11.52 1.54
N THR A 80 24.91 -11.03 2.70
CA THR A 80 24.38 -11.88 3.77
C THR A 80 23.11 -12.60 3.31
N LEU A 81 22.26 -11.94 2.51
CA LEU A 81 21.06 -12.55 1.96
C LEU A 81 21.41 -13.64 0.97
N ALA A 82 22.32 -13.33 0.04
CA ALA A 82 22.86 -14.27 -0.94
C ALA A 82 23.43 -15.53 -0.25
N GLY A 83 24.27 -15.37 0.78
CA GLY A 83 24.83 -16.50 1.53
C GLY A 83 23.76 -17.39 2.19
N ARG A 84 22.71 -16.79 2.76
CA ARG A 84 21.60 -17.54 3.40
C ARG A 84 20.68 -18.23 2.37
N LEU A 85 20.54 -17.67 1.18
CA LEU A 85 19.78 -18.29 0.09
C LEU A 85 20.54 -19.50 -0.50
N VAL A 86 21.86 -19.43 -0.62
CA VAL A 86 22.72 -20.50 -1.15
C VAL A 86 22.88 -21.64 -0.17
N GLY A 87 23.23 -21.31 1.07
CA GLY A 87 23.81 -22.29 1.99
C GLY A 87 22.84 -23.40 2.41
N GLN A 88 21.55 -23.31 2.07
CA GLN A 88 20.47 -24.15 2.63
C GLN A 88 20.55 -24.30 4.17
N VAL A 89 21.30 -23.43 4.86
CA VAL A 89 21.42 -23.42 6.31
C VAL A 89 20.11 -22.83 6.82
N LYS A 90 19.11 -23.71 6.94
CA LYS A 90 17.74 -23.42 7.37
C LYS A 90 17.09 -22.30 6.55
N SER A 91 16.71 -22.58 5.31
CA SER A 91 15.77 -21.77 4.50
C SER A 91 14.38 -21.55 5.15
N ARG A 92 14.16 -22.10 6.36
CA ARG A 92 13.00 -21.83 7.24
C ARG A 92 13.25 -20.70 8.25
N SER A 93 14.43 -20.08 8.26
CA SER A 93 14.78 -19.09 9.29
C SER A 93 14.43 -17.65 8.94
N LEU A 94 14.18 -17.35 7.66
CA LEU A 94 13.80 -16.01 7.20
C LEU A 94 12.74 -16.09 6.09
N LEU A 95 11.89 -15.07 6.00
CA LEU A 95 11.01 -14.85 4.85
C LEU A 95 11.52 -13.66 4.04
N VAL A 96 11.36 -13.71 2.72
CA VAL A 96 11.63 -12.56 1.85
C VAL A 96 10.30 -12.07 1.29
N VAL A 97 10.02 -10.77 1.40
CA VAL A 97 8.81 -10.13 0.91
C VAL A 97 9.19 -9.09 -0.14
N ASP A 98 8.57 -9.22 -1.31
CA ASP A 98 8.69 -8.26 -2.41
C ASP A 98 7.45 -7.37 -2.42
N CYS A 99 7.62 -6.05 -2.22
CA CYS A 99 6.51 -5.08 -2.23
C CYS A 99 6.41 -4.27 -3.52
N ARG A 100 7.11 -4.68 -4.58
CA ARG A 100 7.04 -4.09 -5.92
C ARG A 100 5.73 -4.46 -6.62
N PRO A 101 5.34 -3.70 -7.66
CA PRO A 101 4.19 -4.05 -8.48
C PRO A 101 4.33 -5.46 -9.06
N PHE A 102 3.20 -6.17 -9.16
CA PHE A 102 3.15 -7.55 -9.67
C PHE A 102 3.91 -7.74 -10.99
N LEU A 103 3.83 -6.78 -11.90
CA LEU A 103 4.55 -6.84 -13.16
C LEU A 103 6.08 -6.84 -12.97
N ALA A 104 6.60 -6.01 -12.07
CA ALA A 104 8.04 -5.96 -11.77
C ALA A 104 8.53 -7.24 -11.09
N TYR A 105 7.71 -7.80 -10.20
CA TYR A 105 7.97 -9.11 -9.59
C TYR A 105 8.07 -10.23 -10.62
N ASN A 106 7.18 -10.25 -11.62
CA ASN A 106 7.19 -11.30 -12.64
C ASN A 106 8.35 -11.19 -13.63
N VAL A 107 8.87 -9.98 -13.86
CA VAL A 107 10.06 -9.78 -14.71
C VAL A 107 11.28 -10.41 -14.07
N ASN A 108 11.49 -10.17 -12.77
CA ASN A 108 12.49 -10.85 -11.96
C ASN A 108 12.14 -10.64 -10.49
N HIS A 109 12.54 -11.55 -9.61
CA HIS A 109 12.43 -11.36 -8.16
C HIS A 109 13.45 -12.22 -7.43
N ILE A 110 13.76 -11.91 -6.18
CA ILE A 110 14.60 -12.78 -5.34
C ILE A 110 13.89 -14.13 -5.18
N ARG A 111 14.60 -15.23 -5.49
CA ARG A 111 14.05 -16.59 -5.46
C ARG A 111 13.41 -16.91 -4.11
N GLY A 112 12.17 -17.40 -4.14
CA GLY A 112 11.42 -17.77 -2.94
C GLY A 112 10.83 -16.58 -2.16
N SER A 113 10.92 -15.36 -2.69
CA SER A 113 10.22 -14.21 -2.11
C SER A 113 8.71 -14.29 -2.33
N ILE A 114 7.97 -13.64 -1.44
CA ILE A 114 6.51 -13.54 -1.49
C ILE A 114 6.16 -12.14 -1.98
N ASN A 115 5.50 -12.05 -3.13
CA ASN A 115 4.97 -10.76 -3.58
C ASN A 115 3.72 -10.39 -2.78
N VAL A 116 3.68 -9.14 -2.30
CA VAL A 116 2.51 -8.56 -1.64
C VAL A 116 1.98 -7.39 -2.47
N ASN A 117 0.69 -7.41 -2.77
CA ASN A 117 0.04 -6.40 -3.58
C ASN A 117 -0.25 -5.13 -2.75
N CYS A 118 0.81 -4.40 -2.44
CA CYS A 118 0.77 -3.15 -1.67
C CYS A 118 1.02 -1.92 -2.55
N SER A 119 1.19 -2.08 -3.87
CA SER A 119 1.45 -0.95 -4.76
C SER A 119 0.18 -0.17 -5.11
N ASP A 120 -0.97 -0.83 -5.17
CA ASP A 120 -2.24 -0.20 -5.52
C ASP A 120 -2.85 0.61 -4.36
N ARG A 121 -3.59 1.67 -4.72
CA ARG A 121 -4.20 2.57 -3.74
C ARG A 121 -5.23 1.88 -2.84
N PHE A 122 -5.92 0.87 -3.35
CA PHE A 122 -7.03 0.22 -2.65
C PHE A 122 -6.52 -0.66 -1.50
N ASN A 123 -5.56 -1.53 -1.78
CA ASN A 123 -4.93 -2.40 -0.80
C ASN A 123 -4.15 -1.61 0.24
N ARG A 124 -3.44 -0.55 -0.15
CA ARG A 124 -2.79 0.37 0.80
C ARG A 124 -3.78 0.94 1.80
N ARG A 125 -4.93 1.44 1.32
CA ARG A 125 -5.97 2.00 2.20
C ARG A 125 -6.55 0.93 3.13
N ARG A 126 -6.77 -0.29 2.63
CA ARG A 126 -7.28 -1.39 3.47
C ARG A 126 -6.28 -1.81 4.54
N LEU A 127 -5.00 -1.93 4.20
CA LEU A 127 -3.94 -2.28 5.14
C LEU A 127 -3.80 -1.19 6.21
N GLN A 128 -3.73 0.08 5.81
CA GLN A 128 -3.64 1.20 6.73
C GLN A 128 -4.86 1.32 7.67
N GLN A 129 -6.03 0.87 7.24
CA GLN A 129 -7.26 0.84 8.05
C GLN A 129 -7.42 -0.45 8.86
N GLY A 130 -6.48 -1.40 8.79
CA GLY A 130 -6.61 -2.71 9.44
C GLY A 130 -7.69 -3.62 8.84
N LYS A 131 -8.20 -3.31 7.63
CA LYS A 131 -9.23 -4.09 6.91
C LYS A 131 -8.64 -5.18 5.99
N ALA A 132 -7.32 -5.27 5.95
CA ALA A 132 -6.58 -6.33 5.29
C ALA A 132 -5.29 -6.56 6.08
N THR A 133 -4.87 -7.81 6.16
CA THR A 133 -3.56 -8.17 6.70
C THR A 133 -2.55 -8.35 5.57
N LEU A 134 -1.25 -8.39 5.87
CA LEU A 134 -0.24 -8.74 4.85
C LEU A 134 -0.48 -10.10 4.20
N ALA A 135 -1.01 -11.07 4.95
CA ALA A 135 -1.37 -12.38 4.41
C ALA A 135 -2.51 -12.29 3.37
N ASP A 136 -3.43 -11.34 3.51
CA ASP A 136 -4.51 -11.13 2.53
C ASP A 136 -4.03 -10.45 1.24
N LEU A 137 -2.89 -9.78 1.30
CA LEU A 137 -2.27 -9.10 0.15
C LEU A 137 -1.24 -9.96 -0.58
N ALA A 138 -0.88 -11.12 -0.03
CA ALA A 138 0.01 -12.06 -0.70
C ALA A 138 -0.60 -12.59 -2.00
N THR A 139 0.19 -12.61 -3.07
CA THR A 139 -0.30 -13.03 -4.40
C THR A 139 -0.38 -14.54 -4.56
N THR A 140 0.32 -15.31 -3.73
CA THR A 140 0.32 -16.78 -3.75
C THR A 140 -0.33 -17.35 -2.49
N ARG A 141 -1.00 -18.50 -2.63
CA ARG A 141 -1.60 -19.23 -1.50
C ARG A 141 -0.56 -19.64 -0.47
N GLU A 142 0.60 -20.13 -0.93
CA GLU A 142 1.69 -20.53 -0.05
C GLU A 142 2.25 -19.34 0.74
N GLY A 143 2.45 -18.19 0.08
CA GLY A 143 2.90 -16.97 0.73
C GLY A 143 1.89 -16.47 1.77
N LYS A 144 0.59 -16.54 1.46
CA LYS A 144 -0.48 -16.24 2.40
C LYS A 144 -0.41 -17.14 3.64
N ASP A 145 -0.23 -18.44 3.47
CA ASP A 145 -0.16 -19.38 4.59
C ASP A 145 1.09 -19.16 5.45
N LEU A 146 2.24 -18.85 4.84
CA LEU A 146 3.49 -18.53 5.57
C LEU A 146 3.37 -17.24 6.38
N LEU A 147 2.77 -16.20 5.80
CA LEU A 147 2.50 -14.95 6.50
C LEU A 147 1.46 -15.17 7.61
N LYS A 148 0.41 -15.96 7.38
CA LYS A 148 -0.61 -16.20 8.41
C LYS A 148 -0.09 -17.03 9.59
N LYS A 149 0.77 -18.02 9.34
CA LYS A 149 1.31 -18.92 10.38
C LYS A 149 2.24 -18.23 11.38
N ARG A 150 2.89 -17.13 10.99
CA ARG A 150 3.81 -16.36 11.86
C ARG A 150 4.95 -17.19 12.50
N THR A 151 5.28 -18.35 11.94
CA THR A 151 6.32 -19.24 12.47
C THR A 151 7.73 -18.68 12.29
N ILE A 152 7.90 -17.78 11.31
CA ILE A 152 9.17 -17.12 11.00
C ILE A 152 9.04 -15.65 11.40
N LYS A 153 9.89 -15.24 12.35
CA LYS A 153 9.94 -13.88 12.89
C LYS A 153 10.73 -12.93 11.99
N GLU A 154 11.85 -13.40 11.45
CA GLU A 154 12.73 -12.59 10.60
C GLU A 154 12.15 -12.46 9.19
N VAL A 155 11.88 -11.23 8.76
CA VAL A 155 11.29 -10.96 7.45
C VAL A 155 12.10 -9.88 6.75
N VAL A 156 12.73 -10.21 5.63
CA VAL A 156 13.44 -9.26 4.77
C VAL A 156 12.47 -8.69 3.76
N VAL A 157 12.38 -7.37 3.66
CA VAL A 157 11.49 -6.65 2.75
C VAL A 157 12.32 -5.80 1.79
N TYR A 158 11.94 -5.74 0.52
CA TYR A 158 12.62 -4.92 -0.48
C TYR A 158 11.66 -4.36 -1.53
N ASP A 159 12.10 -3.28 -2.18
CA ASP A 159 11.46 -2.69 -3.35
C ASP A 159 12.51 -2.34 -4.43
N ASP A 160 12.12 -1.58 -5.47
CA ASP A 160 13.01 -1.22 -6.59
C ASP A 160 13.95 -0.04 -6.30
N SER A 161 13.53 0.90 -5.45
CA SER A 161 14.10 2.26 -5.46
C SER A 161 14.29 2.90 -4.09
N THR A 162 13.89 2.25 -2.99
CA THR A 162 14.14 2.79 -1.66
C THR A 162 15.61 2.66 -1.31
N SER A 163 16.24 3.82 -1.11
CA SER A 163 17.62 3.96 -0.65
C SER A 163 17.72 4.40 0.81
N ASP A 164 16.62 4.87 1.40
CA ASP A 164 16.60 5.45 2.74
C ASP A 164 15.24 5.20 3.41
N LEU A 165 15.29 4.60 4.60
CA LEU A 165 14.13 4.27 5.43
C LEU A 165 13.51 5.52 6.07
N GLU A 166 14.32 6.50 6.48
CA GLU A 166 13.85 7.67 7.24
C GLU A 166 13.01 8.63 6.37
N ARG A 167 13.37 8.68 5.08
CA ARG A 167 12.69 9.50 4.07
C ARG A 167 11.38 8.89 3.56
N LEU A 168 11.01 7.68 3.98
CA LEU A 168 9.79 7.04 3.49
C LEU A 168 8.53 7.80 3.93
N PRO A 169 7.60 8.08 3.00
CA PRO A 169 6.30 8.63 3.37
C PRO A 169 5.42 7.54 4.01
N PRO A 170 4.51 7.89 4.92
CA PRO A 170 3.69 6.92 5.66
C PRO A 170 2.71 6.14 4.78
N ASN A 171 2.46 6.63 3.56
CA ASN A 171 1.60 5.97 2.58
C ASN A 171 2.36 5.07 1.60
N HIS A 172 3.69 4.96 1.74
CA HIS A 172 4.56 4.15 0.90
C HIS A 172 4.29 2.65 1.14
N PRO A 173 4.29 1.79 0.09
CA PRO A 173 4.11 0.34 0.26
C PRO A 173 5.05 -0.25 1.30
N LEU A 174 6.34 0.10 1.20
CA LEU A 174 7.36 -0.39 2.11
C LEU A 174 7.11 0.02 3.57
N PHE A 175 6.73 1.29 3.81
CA PHE A 175 6.39 1.76 5.15
C PHE A 175 5.21 0.96 5.75
N LEU A 176 4.14 0.77 4.97
CA LEU A 176 2.95 0.05 5.43
C LEU A 176 3.26 -1.43 5.73
N VAL A 177 4.08 -2.07 4.89
CA VAL A 177 4.50 -3.46 5.10
C VAL A 177 5.35 -3.58 6.37
N LEU A 178 6.33 -2.70 6.55
CA LEU A 178 7.18 -2.70 7.73
C LEU A 178 6.36 -2.46 9.01
N SER A 179 5.45 -1.48 9.00
CA SER A 179 4.55 -1.22 10.14
C SER A 179 3.71 -2.43 10.50
N SER A 180 3.08 -3.06 9.50
CA SER A 180 2.25 -4.25 9.73
C SER A 180 3.07 -5.43 10.26
N LEU A 181 4.33 -5.59 9.86
CA LEU A 181 5.22 -6.62 10.41
C LEU A 181 5.59 -6.35 11.87
N VAL A 182 5.90 -5.11 12.22
CA VAL A 182 6.21 -4.73 13.62
C VAL A 182 4.98 -4.92 14.51
N GLU A 183 3.80 -4.50 14.04
CA GLU A 183 2.51 -4.71 14.74
C GLU A 183 2.21 -6.20 14.95
N ASP A 184 2.61 -7.06 14.00
CA ASP A 184 2.51 -8.52 14.10
C ASP A 184 3.62 -9.16 14.98
N ASN A 185 4.38 -8.35 15.72
CA ASN A 185 5.52 -8.76 16.56
C ASN A 185 6.59 -9.55 15.79
N ARG A 186 6.88 -9.11 14.56
CA ARG A 186 7.97 -9.65 13.75
C ARG A 186 9.21 -8.77 13.79
N GLU A 187 10.27 -9.30 13.20
CA GLU A 187 11.57 -8.67 13.08
C GLU A 187 11.81 -8.33 11.61
N PRO A 188 11.24 -7.22 11.11
CA PRO A 188 11.48 -6.80 9.75
C PRO A 188 12.92 -6.31 9.56
N ALA A 189 13.50 -6.66 8.43
CA ALA A 189 14.72 -6.07 7.94
C ALA A 189 14.51 -5.56 6.51
N ILE A 190 15.17 -4.47 6.15
CA ILE A 190 15.06 -3.85 4.83
C ILE A 190 16.33 -4.10 4.05
N LEU A 191 16.18 -4.61 2.82
CA LEU A 191 17.26 -4.67 1.86
C LEU A 191 17.24 -3.37 1.06
N LEU A 192 18.15 -2.45 1.37
CA LEU A 192 18.26 -1.18 0.67
C LEU A 192 19.00 -1.34 -0.66
N GLY A 193 18.52 -0.62 -1.67
CA GLY A 193 19.16 -0.55 -2.98
C GLY A 193 18.60 -1.54 -3.99
N LYS A 194 19.43 -1.89 -4.97
CA LYS A 194 19.05 -2.57 -6.20
C LYS A 194 19.05 -4.08 -6.01
N HIS A 195 17.89 -4.68 -5.73
CA HIS A 195 17.72 -6.14 -5.57
C HIS A 195 18.29 -6.95 -6.76
N HIS A 196 18.33 -6.36 -7.95
CA HIS A 196 18.92 -7.00 -9.14
C HIS A 196 20.42 -7.31 -9.03
N ARG A 197 21.11 -6.76 -8.04
CA ARG A 197 22.52 -7.10 -7.77
C ARG A 197 22.68 -8.44 -7.06
N ILE A 198 21.60 -9.00 -6.53
CA ILE A 198 21.63 -10.31 -5.88
C ILE A 198 21.58 -11.40 -6.95
N PRO A 199 22.55 -12.33 -7.00
CA PRO A 199 22.65 -13.33 -8.07
C PRO A 199 21.53 -14.40 -8.06
N TYR A 200 20.57 -14.32 -7.14
CA TYR A 200 19.47 -15.27 -6.93
C TYR A 200 18.14 -14.72 -7.43
N LEU A 201 18.11 -14.19 -8.65
CA LEU A 201 16.87 -13.79 -9.29
C LEU A 201 16.20 -15.01 -9.93
N SER A 202 14.90 -15.14 -9.71
CA SER A 202 14.00 -16.02 -10.44
C SER A 202 13.27 -15.22 -11.52
N ASN A 203 13.13 -15.82 -12.70
CA ASN A 203 12.18 -15.39 -13.72
C ASN A 203 10.96 -16.32 -13.64
N VAL A 204 9.77 -15.79 -13.91
CA VAL A 204 8.53 -16.57 -13.97
C VAL A 204 8.51 -17.47 -15.19
#